data_AF-A0A4Y3VCY6-F1
#
_entry.id   AF-A0A4Y3VCY6-F1
#
_cell.length_a   1.000
_cell.length_b   1.000
_cell.length_c   1.000
_cell.angle_alpha   90.00
_cell.angle_beta   90.00
_cell.angle_gamma   90.00
#
_symmetry.space_group_name_H-M   'P 1'
#
loop_
_entity.id
_entity.type
_entity.pdbx_description
1 polymer ?
#
loop_
_entity_poly.entity_id
_entity_poly.type
_entity_poly.pdbx_seq_one_letter_code
_entity_poly.pdbx_strand_id
1 'polypeptide(L)'
;MRDILVDCEGTVAWGGDLKPAKASHFHIAVRPEDRALARVAEKLDTSRHREFRAQTAGTVADPAAPGRRVKARRLRPVTTG
;
A
#
# COMPACT_ATOMS: atom_id res chain seq x y z
N MET A 1 -6.41 -3.17 -7.40
CA MET A 1 -5.01 -2.77 -7.16
C MET A 1 -4.87 -1.76 -6.03
N ARG A 2 -5.75 -0.75 -5.91
CA ARG A 2 -5.79 0.15 -4.73
C ARG A 2 -5.74 -0.54 -3.36
N ASP A 3 -6.34 -1.71 -3.23
CA ASP A 3 -6.42 -2.42 -1.95
C ASP A 3 -5.05 -2.88 -1.40
N ILE A 4 -4.03 -3.01 -2.25
CA ILE A 4 -2.65 -3.30 -1.81
C ILE A 4 -2.03 -2.09 -1.10
N LEU A 5 -2.48 -0.87 -1.41
CA LEU A 5 -1.99 0.36 -0.80
C LEU A 5 -2.49 0.54 0.65
N VAL A 6 -3.54 -0.20 1.04
CA VAL A 6 -4.06 -0.19 2.42
C VAL A 6 -3.00 -0.71 3.38
N ASP A 7 -2.24 -1.73 2.97
CA ASP A 7 -1.16 -2.30 3.76
C ASP A 7 0.06 -1.35 3.84
N CYS A 8 0.15 -0.39 2.91
CA CYS A 8 1.16 0.67 2.91
C CYS A 8 0.77 1.89 3.76
N GLU A 9 -0.35 1.87 4.49
CA GLU A 9 -0.78 2.95 5.41
C GLU A 9 -0.80 4.36 4.77
N GLY A 10 -1.01 4.46 3.45
CA GLY A 10 -1.00 5.74 2.72
C GLY A 10 0.38 6.30 2.39
N THR A 11 1.45 5.56 2.70
CA THR A 11 2.84 5.96 2.39
C THR A 11 3.21 5.76 0.92
N VAL A 12 2.44 4.94 0.19
CA VAL A 12 2.63 4.64 -1.23
C VAL A 12 1.42 5.11 -2.03
N ALA A 13 1.67 5.81 -3.14
CA ALA A 13 0.65 6.21 -4.11
C ALA A 13 0.77 5.40 -5.41
N TRP A 14 -0.37 5.21 -6.09
CA TRP A 14 -0.45 4.51 -7.37
C TRP A 14 -0.68 5.48 -8.53
N GLY A 15 0.15 5.37 -9.56
CA GLY A 15 0.08 6.17 -10.78
C GLY A 15 -1.21 5.98 -11.58
N GLY A 16 -1.99 4.93 -11.31
CA GLY A 16 -3.35 4.78 -11.87
C GLY A 16 -4.34 5.84 -11.40
N ASP A 17 -4.00 6.62 -10.37
CA ASP A 17 -4.76 7.79 -9.92
C ASP A 17 -4.31 9.12 -10.55
N LEU A 18 -3.22 9.11 -11.31
CA LEU A 18 -2.72 10.28 -12.02
C LEU A 18 -3.48 10.51 -13.34
N LYS A 19 -3.32 11.71 -13.91
CA LYS A 19 -3.76 12.04 -15.27
C LYS A 19 -2.56 12.56 -16.07
N PRO A 20 -2.14 11.87 -17.15
CA PRO A 20 -2.63 10.56 -17.62
C PRO A 20 -2.30 9.42 -16.65
N ALA A 21 -3.13 8.39 -16.64
CA ALA A 21 -2.96 7.25 -15.73
C ALA A 21 -1.73 6.41 -16.13
N LYS A 22 -0.90 6.07 -15.14
CA LYS A 22 0.28 5.20 -15.29
C LYS A 22 0.12 3.99 -14.37
N ALA A 23 -0.61 2.98 -14.83
CA ALA A 23 -1.01 1.83 -14.02
C ALA A 23 0.15 0.99 -13.46
N SER A 24 1.34 1.03 -14.06
CA SER A 24 2.52 0.31 -13.55
C SER A 24 3.39 1.15 -12.60
N HIS A 25 3.04 2.41 -12.37
CA HIS A 25 3.85 3.33 -11.59
C HIS A 25 3.40 3.38 -10.12
N PHE A 26 4.36 3.33 -9.20
CA PHE A 26 4.18 3.54 -7.78
C PHE A 26 5.30 4.43 -7.24
N HIS A 27 5.01 5.22 -6.22
CA HIS A 27 6.02 6.04 -5.55
C HIS A 27 5.67 6.22 -4.07
N ILE A 28 6.70 6.53 -3.28
CA ILE A 28 6.54 6.94 -1.89
C ILE A 28 5.95 8.36 -1.89
N ALA A 29 4.81 8.53 -1.21
CA ALA A 29 4.04 9.77 -1.18
C ALA A 29 4.31 10.64 0.05
N VAL A 30 5.21 10.19 0.93
CA VAL A 30 5.57 10.86 2.19
C VAL A 30 7.07 11.19 2.21
N ARG A 31 7.48 12.06 3.14
CA ARG A 31 8.90 12.40 3.32
C ARG A 31 9.67 11.22 3.92
N PRO A 32 10.98 11.10 3.67
CA PRO A 32 11.81 10.02 4.24
C PRO A 32 11.75 9.92 5.76
N GLU A 33 11.61 11.06 6.46
CA GLU A 33 11.52 11.13 7.92
C GLU A 33 10.13 10.78 8.51
N ASP A 34 9.14 10.47 7.67
CA ASP A 34 7.80 10.15 8.14
C ASP A 34 7.77 8.83 8.93
N ARG A 35 7.23 8.88 10.15
CA ARG A 35 7.13 7.72 11.04
C ARG A 35 6.25 6.60 10.47
N ALA A 36 5.24 6.94 9.66
CA ALA A 36 4.41 5.95 8.99
C ALA A 36 5.23 5.14 7.98
N LEU A 37 6.17 5.80 7.26
CA LEU A 37 7.06 5.12 6.33
C LEU A 37 7.99 4.13 7.05
N ALA A 38 8.57 4.55 8.17
CA ALA A 38 9.42 3.68 8.98
C ALA A 38 8.66 2.44 9.50
N ARG A 39 7.42 2.63 9.97
CA ARG A 39 6.55 1.54 10.43
C ARG A 39 6.21 0.55 9.32
N VAL A 40 5.86 1.04 8.14
CA VAL A 40 5.55 0.20 6.98
C VAL A 40 6.79 -0.56 6.52
N ALA A 41 7.96 0.09 6.49
CA ALA A 41 9.22 -0.56 6.17
C ALA A 41 9.54 -1.69 7.16
N GLU A 42 9.35 -1.47 8.46
CA GLU A 42 9.55 -2.49 9.50
C GLU A 42 8.59 -3.69 9.33
N LYS A 43 7.32 -3.44 9.00
CA LYS A 43 6.34 -4.50 8.73
C LYS A 43 6.69 -5.35 7.51
N LEU A 44 7.23 -4.71 6.47
CA LEU A 44 7.60 -5.36 5.21
C LEU A 44 9.00 -5.98 5.24
N ASP A 45 9.79 -5.71 6.29
CA ASP A 45 11.14 -6.28 6.44
C ASP A 45 11.05 -7.80 6.68
N THR A 46 11.19 -8.55 5.58
CA THR A 46 11.19 -10.01 5.56
C THR A 46 12.45 -10.64 6.15
N SER A 47 13.52 -9.87 6.34
CA SER A 47 14.74 -10.36 7.01
C SER A 47 14.49 -10.56 8.51
N ARG A 48 13.65 -9.70 9.11
CA ARG A 48 13.17 -9.84 10.49
C ARG A 48 12.01 -10.82 10.63
N HIS A 49 11.17 -10.94 9.61
CA HIS A 49 10.03 -11.87 9.59
C HIS A 49 10.38 -13.19 8.89
N ARG A 50 11.32 -13.97 9.45
CA ARG A 50 11.62 -15.35 8.99
C ARG A 50 10.38 -16.26 8.96
N GLU A 51 9.37 -15.96 9.78
CA GLU A 51 8.10 -16.69 9.88
C GLU A 51 7.08 -16.37 8.76
N PHE A 52 7.22 -15.26 8.00
CA PHE A 52 6.27 -14.92 6.94
C PHE A 52 6.27 -15.95 5.79
N ARG A 53 7.32 -16.77 5.69
CA ARG A 53 7.42 -17.91 4.76
C ARG A 53 6.58 -19.12 5.17
N ALA A 54 6.02 -19.14 6.39
CA ALA A 54 5.08 -20.15 6.85
C ALA A 54 3.61 -19.81 6.53
N GLN A 55 3.32 -18.63 5.95
CA GLN A 55 2.06 -18.42 5.25
C GLN A 55 2.16 -19.18 3.94
N THR A 56 1.59 -20.38 3.95
CA THR A 56 1.49 -21.29 2.81
C THR A 56 1.04 -20.51 1.57
N ALA A 57 1.77 -20.65 0.45
CA ALA A 57 1.33 -20.12 -0.83
C ALA A 57 -0.14 -20.56 -1.07
N GLY A 58 -1.06 -19.59 -1.05
CA GLY A 58 -2.49 -19.86 -1.24
C GLY A 58 -3.46 -19.06 -0.36
N THR A 59 -3.04 -18.52 0.79
CA THR A 59 -3.92 -17.67 1.62
C THR A 59 -3.41 -16.22 1.67
N VAL A 60 -3.49 -15.53 0.53
CA VAL A 60 -3.37 -14.06 0.52
C VAL A 60 -4.76 -13.51 0.85
N ALA A 61 -4.86 -12.62 1.83
CA ALA A 61 -6.12 -11.96 2.15
C ALA A 61 -6.73 -11.34 0.89
N ASP A 62 -8.02 -11.59 0.63
CA ASP A 62 -8.69 -11.14 -0.60
C ASP A 62 -8.56 -9.61 -0.76
N PRO A 63 -7.81 -9.12 -1.77
CA PRO A 63 -7.69 -7.70 -2.00
C PRO A 63 -9.01 -7.07 -2.46
N ALA A 64 -9.98 -7.84 -2.99
CA ALA A 64 -11.30 -7.34 -3.35
C ALA A 64 -12.30 -7.34 -2.18
N ALA A 65 -11.90 -7.72 -0.97
CA ALA A 65 -12.80 -7.74 0.18
C ALA A 65 -13.48 -6.37 0.40
N PRO A 66 -14.81 -6.30 0.60
CA PRO A 66 -15.55 -5.03 0.65
C PRO A 66 -15.00 -4.01 1.67
N GLY A 67 -14.53 -4.49 2.83
CA GLY A 67 -13.94 -3.64 3.86
C GLY A 67 -12.60 -3.01 3.47
N ARG A 68 -11.79 -3.67 2.62
CA ARG A 68 -10.52 -3.11 2.11
C ARG A 68 -10.77 -1.98 1.11
N ARG A 69 -11.78 -2.16 0.23
CA ARG A 69 -12.16 -1.16 -0.78
C ARG A 69 -12.61 0.17 -0.16
N VAL A 70 -13.30 0.12 0.99
CA VAL A 70 -13.72 1.32 1.73
C VAL A 70 -12.52 2.07 2.31
N LYS A 71 -11.55 1.36 2.90
CA LYS A 71 -10.32 1.98 3.41
C LYS A 71 -9.49 2.61 2.29
N ALA A 72 -9.37 1.92 1.16
CA ALA A 72 -8.61 2.41 0.01
C ALA A 72 -9.19 3.71 -0.58
N ARG A 73 -10.53 3.87 -0.57
CA ARG A 73 -11.17 5.13 -1.02
C ARG A 73 -10.82 6.34 -0.15
N ARG A 74 -10.50 6.14 1.14
CA ARG A 74 -10.15 7.23 2.07
C ARG A 74 -8.73 7.76 1.87
N LEU A 75 -7.86 6.98 1.24
CA LEU A 75 -6.48 7.36 0.93
C LEU A 75 -6.35 8.12 -0.40
N ARG A 76 -7.46 8.50 -1.01
CA ARG A 76 -7.45 9.23 -2.27
C ARG A 76 -6.83 10.61 -2.03
N PRO A 77 -5.76 11.00 -2.75
CA PRO A 77 -5.23 12.34 -2.66
C PRO A 77 -6.31 13.34 -3.07
N VAL A 78 -6.47 14.41 -2.29
CA VAL A 78 -7.22 15.59 -2.74
C VAL A 78 -6.40 16.20 -3.87
N THR A 79 -6.93 16.12 -5.09
CA THR A 79 -6.38 16.82 -6.24
C THR A 79 -6.56 18.31 -5.99
N THR A 80 -5.53 18.97 -5.47
CA THR A 80 -5.43 20.42 -5.55
C THR A 80 -5.02 20.73 -6.99
N GLY A 81 -5.88 21.47 -7.69
CA GLY A 81 -5.68 21.90 -9.07
C GLY A 81 -4.60 22.97 -9.20
#